data_AF-A0A7X5VMV9-F1
#
_entry.id   AF-A0A7X5VMV9-F1
#
_cell.length_a   1.000
_cell.length_b   1.000
_cell.length_c   1.000
_cell.angle_alpha   90.00
_cell.angle_beta   90.00
_cell.angle_gamma   90.00
#
_symmetry.space_group_name_H-M   'P 1'
#
loop_
_entity.id
_entity.type
_entity.pdbx_description
1 polymer ?
#
loop_
_entity_poly.entity_id
_entity_poly.type
_entity_poly.pdbx_seq_one_letter_code
_entity_poly.pdbx_strand_id
1 'polypeptide(L)'
;VANAERWAGQFSQPDGSNSLDKLKMQAIEGGSLQLSLVEVTGTYQGGMSTGVAPAEPEADWMLLGGIAIGPDAPWFFKFTGPRETLEENREAFVAMLRSIRQEI
;
A
#
# COMPACT_ATOMS: atom_id res chain seq x y z
N VAL A 1 6.08 3.23 -10.27
CA VAL A 1 5.05 2.47 -11.02
C VAL A 1 3.72 3.17 -10.82
N ALA A 2 2.91 3.30 -11.87
CA ALA A 2 1.73 4.18 -11.86
C ALA A 2 0.76 3.96 -10.68
N ASN A 3 0.60 2.73 -10.19
CA ASN A 3 -0.29 2.46 -9.06
C ASN A 3 0.27 2.90 -7.70
N ALA A 4 1.58 2.80 -7.49
CA ALA A 4 2.22 3.24 -6.25
C ALA A 4 2.19 4.77 -6.13
N GLU A 5 2.44 5.47 -7.24
CA GLU A 5 2.32 6.93 -7.33
C GLU A 5 0.88 7.39 -7.08
N ARG A 6 -0.11 6.68 -7.65
CA ARG A 6 -1.53 6.95 -7.38
C ARG A 6 -1.89 6.74 -5.91
N TRP A 7 -1.32 5.75 -5.23
CA TRP A 7 -1.55 5.53 -3.80
C TRP A 7 -0.91 6.62 -2.95
N ALA A 8 0.30 7.06 -3.27
CA ALA A 8 0.91 8.22 -2.60
C ALA A 8 0.06 9.49 -2.78
N GLY A 9 -0.56 9.68 -3.94
CA GLY A 9 -1.49 10.79 -4.21
C GLY A 9 -2.77 10.77 -3.38
N GLN A 10 -3.04 9.72 -2.60
CA GLN A 10 -4.15 9.68 -1.63
C GLN A 10 -3.75 10.27 -0.27
N PHE A 11 -2.51 10.71 -0.12
CA PHE A 11 -1.98 11.28 1.10
C PHE A 11 -1.54 12.71 0.88
N SER A 12 -1.70 13.55 1.89
CA SER A 12 -0.94 14.79 2.06
C SER A 12 0.08 14.63 3.20
N GLN A 13 1.14 15.41 3.15
CA GLN A 13 2.18 15.38 4.18
C GLN A 13 1.97 16.53 5.18
N PRO A 14 2.14 16.29 6.49
CA PRO A 14 1.99 17.33 7.51
C PRO A 14 3.03 18.45 7.39
N ASP A 15 4.18 18.16 6.76
CA ASP A 15 5.25 19.12 6.46
C ASP A 15 5.03 19.87 5.12
N GLY A 16 3.93 19.60 4.41
CA GLY A 16 3.63 20.18 3.10
C GLY A 16 4.46 19.64 1.93
N SER A 17 5.33 18.64 2.17
CA SER A 17 6.11 18.00 1.11
C SER A 17 5.24 17.13 0.18
N ASN A 18 5.80 16.75 -0.97
CA ASN A 18 5.13 15.85 -1.89
C ASN A 18 5.10 14.42 -1.32
N SER A 19 3.93 13.80 -1.27
CA SER A 19 3.78 12.41 -0.80
C SER A 19 4.56 11.39 -1.63
N LEU A 20 4.92 11.71 -2.88
CA LEU A 20 5.84 10.90 -3.69
C LEU A 20 7.23 10.80 -3.08
N ASP A 21 7.69 11.83 -2.35
CA ASP A 21 9.00 11.82 -1.68
C ASP A 21 8.98 10.92 -0.42
N LYS A 22 7.78 10.58 0.08
CA LYS A 22 7.59 9.67 1.21
C LYS A 22 7.21 8.25 0.77
N LEU A 23 6.96 8.05 -0.52
CA LEU A 23 6.66 6.75 -1.10
C LEU A 23 7.88 5.84 -1.00
N LYS A 24 7.75 4.73 -0.28
CA LYS A 24 8.77 3.68 -0.24
C LYS A 24 8.32 2.49 -1.06
N MET A 25 9.26 1.91 -1.80
CA MET A 25 9.06 0.66 -2.51
C MET A 25 10.21 -0.29 -2.21
N GLN A 26 9.89 -1.55 -1.94
CA GLN A 26 10.88 -2.60 -1.75
C GLN A 26 10.41 -3.89 -2.42
N ALA A 27 11.33 -4.63 -3.03
CA ALA A 27 11.05 -5.98 -3.49
C ALA A 27 10.84 -6.91 -2.28
N ILE A 28 9.87 -7.82 -2.38
CA ILE A 28 9.72 -8.91 -1.41
C ILE A 28 10.28 -10.18 -2.04
N GLU A 29 11.31 -10.74 -1.43
CA GLU A 29 11.86 -12.04 -1.81
C GLU A 29 11.07 -13.19 -1.17
N GLY A 30 11.18 -14.38 -1.79
CA GLY A 30 10.66 -15.65 -1.27
C GLY A 30 9.21 -15.98 -1.65
N GLY A 31 8.56 -15.18 -2.49
CA GLY A 31 7.25 -15.51 -3.08
C GLY A 31 7.37 -16.20 -4.44
N SER A 32 6.29 -16.84 -4.88
CA SER A 32 6.21 -17.48 -6.22
C SER A 32 6.06 -16.47 -7.38
N LEU A 33 5.74 -15.20 -7.06
CA LEU A 33 5.55 -14.11 -8.00
C LEU A 33 6.55 -12.99 -7.72
N GLN A 34 6.77 -12.11 -8.69
CA GLN A 34 7.48 -10.86 -8.43
C GLN A 34 6.60 -9.95 -7.57
N LEU A 35 7.04 -9.70 -6.34
CA LEU A 35 6.30 -8.93 -5.33
C LEU A 35 7.02 -7.61 -5.02
N SER A 36 6.28 -6.52 -4.97
CA SER A 36 6.73 -5.24 -4.40
C SER A 36 5.85 -4.84 -3.22
N LEU A 37 6.46 -4.50 -2.08
CA LEU A 37 5.80 -3.75 -1.02
C LEU A 37 5.89 -2.26 -1.32
N VAL A 38 4.77 -1.57 -1.12
CA VAL A 38 4.64 -0.13 -1.22
C VAL A 38 4.22 0.40 0.15
N GLU A 39 4.84 1.49 0.60
CA GLU A 39 4.53 2.13 1.87
C GLU A 39 4.43 3.65 1.67
N VAL A 40 3.39 4.26 2.25
CA VAL A 40 3.28 5.71 2.39
C VAL A 40 2.56 6.03 3.69
N THR A 41 3.01 7.08 4.38
CA THR A 41 2.40 7.62 5.59
C THR A 41 1.96 9.06 5.36
N GLY A 42 1.01 9.55 6.15
CA GLY A 42 0.60 10.95 6.13
C GLY A 42 -0.86 11.13 6.54
N THR A 43 -1.45 12.25 6.13
CA THR A 43 -2.89 12.44 6.24
C THR A 43 -3.57 11.81 5.05
N TYR A 44 -4.36 10.77 5.29
CA TYR A 44 -5.11 10.06 4.26
C TYR A 44 -6.35 10.86 3.86
N GLN A 45 -6.47 11.15 2.56
CA GLN A 45 -7.54 11.96 1.98
C GLN A 45 -8.63 11.10 1.31
N GLY A 46 -8.52 9.77 1.37
CA GLY A 46 -9.40 8.87 0.64
C GLY A 46 -8.98 8.63 -0.81
N GLY A 47 -9.74 7.80 -1.52
CA GLY A 47 -9.56 7.57 -2.95
C GLY A 47 -10.83 7.03 -3.61
N MET A 48 -10.84 6.99 -4.95
CA MET A 48 -11.92 6.41 -5.76
C MET A 48 -11.97 4.86 -5.67
N SER A 49 -11.76 4.26 -4.50
CA SER A 49 -12.08 2.84 -4.30
C SER A 49 -13.56 2.70 -3.95
N THR A 50 -14.19 1.67 -4.52
CA THR A 50 -15.63 1.37 -4.52
C THR A 50 -16.24 0.98 -3.17
N GLY A 51 -15.76 1.54 -2.06
CA GLY A 51 -16.29 1.24 -0.74
C GLY A 51 -15.65 2.13 0.31
N VAL A 52 -16.35 3.21 0.64
CA VAL A 52 -16.08 4.14 1.74
C VAL A 52 -14.76 4.91 1.61
N ALA A 53 -14.81 6.04 0.90
CA ALA A 53 -13.87 7.11 1.21
C ALA A 53 -14.21 7.63 2.63
N PRO A 54 -13.20 7.98 3.45
CA PRO A 54 -13.45 8.67 4.72
C PRO A 54 -14.34 9.89 4.48
N ALA A 55 -15.28 10.15 5.39
CA ALA A 55 -16.07 11.37 5.34
C ALA A 55 -15.20 12.62 5.57
N GLU A 56 -14.06 12.45 6.27
CA GLU A 56 -13.09 13.48 6.63
C GLU A 56 -11.65 12.95 6.48
N PRO A 57 -10.65 13.83 6.25
CA PRO A 57 -9.23 13.47 6.24
C PRO A 57 -8.76 12.79 7.53
N GLU A 58 -7.94 11.76 7.40
CA GLU A 58 -7.48 10.95 8.53
C GLU A 58 -5.97 11.13 8.77
N ALA A 59 -5.60 11.77 9.88
CA ALA A 59 -4.21 12.08 10.21
C ALA A 59 -3.44 10.86 10.76
N ASP A 60 -2.12 10.84 10.54
CA ASP A 60 -1.22 9.75 10.98
C ASP A 60 -1.68 8.35 10.54
N TRP A 61 -2.05 8.27 9.27
CA TRP A 61 -2.40 7.02 8.61
C TRP A 61 -1.26 6.49 7.77
N MET A 62 -1.34 5.20 7.49
CA MET A 62 -0.41 4.49 6.63
C MET A 62 -1.18 3.71 5.57
N LEU A 63 -0.52 3.49 4.43
CA LEU A 63 -0.90 2.48 3.46
C LEU A 63 0.27 1.51 3.30
N LEU A 64 -0.01 0.23 3.50
CA LEU A 64 0.79 -0.91 3.08
C LEU A 64 0.16 -1.52 1.82
N GLY A 65 0.89 -1.47 0.71
CA GLY A 65 0.44 -1.95 -0.58
C GLY A 65 1.27 -3.14 -1.04
N GLY A 66 0.63 -4.17 -1.56
CA GLY A 66 1.30 -5.28 -2.26
C GLY A 66 1.02 -5.18 -3.76
N ILE A 67 2.06 -5.25 -4.59
CA ILE A 67 1.94 -5.40 -6.04
C ILE A 67 2.54 -6.75 -6.41
N ALA A 68 1.71 -7.68 -6.87
CA ALA A 68 2.13 -9.00 -7.32
C ALA A 68 1.97 -9.09 -8.85
N ILE A 69 3.06 -9.31 -9.57
CA ILE A 69 3.01 -9.46 -11.02
C ILE A 69 2.72 -10.93 -11.35
N GLY A 70 1.45 -11.22 -11.69
CA GLY A 70 1.03 -12.52 -12.22
C GLY A 70 1.23 -12.61 -13.74
N PRO A 71 1.13 -13.80 -14.33
CA PRO A 71 1.32 -13.98 -15.78
C PRO A 71 0.23 -13.29 -16.62
N ASP A 72 -1.00 -13.21 -16.12
CA ASP A 72 -2.13 -12.62 -16.86
C ASP A 72 -2.31 -11.13 -16.56
N ALA A 73 -2.08 -10.73 -15.30
CA ALA A 73 -2.27 -9.36 -14.83
C ALA A 73 -1.53 -9.11 -13.51
N PRO A 74 -1.21 -7.85 -13.19
CA PRO A 74 -0.78 -7.46 -11.86
C PRO A 74 -1.96 -7.46 -10.87
N TRP A 75 -1.72 -8.03 -9.69
CA TRP A 75 -2.65 -8.06 -8.57
C TRP A 75 -2.24 -7.04 -7.51
N PHE A 76 -3.23 -6.37 -6.92
CA PHE A 76 -3.01 -5.26 -6.00
C PHE A 76 -3.70 -5.53 -4.67
N PHE A 77 -2.94 -5.41 -3.59
CA PHE A 77 -3.41 -5.56 -2.22
C PHE A 77 -3.21 -4.23 -1.52
N LYS A 78 -4.22 -3.73 -0.81
CA LYS A 78 -4.12 -2.51 -0.01
C LYS A 78 -4.55 -2.81 1.41
N PHE A 79 -3.72 -2.40 2.35
CA PHE A 79 -4.05 -2.29 3.76
C PHE A 79 -3.83 -0.83 4.15
N THR A 80 -4.88 -0.14 4.59
CA THR A 80 -4.85 1.31 4.85
C THR A 80 -5.63 1.57 6.13
N GLY A 81 -5.07 2.39 7.01
CA GLY A 81 -5.65 2.64 8.33
C GLY A 81 -4.70 3.41 9.25
N PRO A 82 -5.01 3.50 10.55
CA PRO A 82 -4.15 4.10 11.56
C PRO A 82 -2.75 3.50 11.50
N ARG A 83 -1.73 4.36 11.53
CA ARG A 83 -0.33 3.95 11.34
C ARG A 83 0.10 2.85 12.31
N GLU A 84 -0.20 3.01 13.60
CA GLU A 84 0.14 2.06 14.65
C GLU A 84 -0.37 0.64 14.31
N THR A 85 -1.65 0.52 13.93
CA THR A 85 -2.26 -0.77 13.55
C THR A 85 -1.55 -1.42 12.37
N LEU A 86 -1.13 -0.64 11.37
CA LEU A 86 -0.44 -1.17 10.20
C LEU A 86 1.00 -1.56 10.50
N GLU A 87 1.69 -0.80 11.34
CA GLU A 87 3.04 -1.13 11.80
C GLU A 87 3.05 -2.44 12.61
N GLU A 88 2.11 -2.62 13.54
CA GLU A 88 1.93 -3.86 14.31
C GLU A 88 1.65 -5.08 13.43
N ASN A 89 0.92 -4.90 12.33
CA ASN A 89 0.51 -5.97 11.43
C ASN A 89 1.38 -6.10 10.17
N ARG A 90 2.47 -5.31 10.07
CA ARG A 90 3.31 -5.25 8.86
C ARG A 90 3.89 -6.60 8.49
N GLU A 91 4.42 -7.34 9.46
CA GLU A 91 5.03 -8.65 9.21
C GLU A 91 4.00 -9.68 8.75
N ALA A 92 2.82 -9.70 9.37
CA ALA A 92 1.72 -10.58 8.98
C ALA A 92 1.25 -10.27 7.55
N PHE A 93 1.14 -8.98 7.19
CA PHE A 93 0.80 -8.56 5.83
C PHE A 93 1.86 -9.01 4.81
N VAL A 94 3.15 -8.85 5.12
CA VAL A 94 4.23 -9.32 4.24
C VAL A 94 4.22 -10.85 4.11
N ALA A 95 3.94 -11.59 5.19
CA ALA A 95 3.79 -13.04 5.15
C ALA A 95 2.61 -13.47 4.27
N MET A 96 1.47 -12.78 4.36
CA MET A 96 0.33 -12.98 3.47
C MET A 96 0.73 -12.77 2.00
N LEU A 97 1.42 -11.68 1.68
CA LEU A 97 1.89 -11.41 0.30
C LEU A 97 2.83 -12.53 -0.21
N ARG A 98 3.75 -13.02 0.62
CA ARG A 98 4.65 -14.13 0.26
C ARG A 98 3.91 -15.44 0.00
N SER A 99 2.78 -15.65 0.67
CA SER A 99 1.97 -16.87 0.52
C SER A 99 1.18 -16.94 -0.80
N ILE A 100 1.12 -15.82 -1.54
CA ILE A 100 0.41 -15.75 -2.82
C ILE A 100 1.06 -16.72 -3.81
N ARG A 101 0.22 -17.58 -4.37
CA ARG A 101 0.55 -18.51 -5.44
C ARG A 101 -0.59 -18.55 -6.42
N GLN A 102 -0.27 -18.76 -7.69
CA GLN A 102 -1.25 -19.13 -8.68
C GLN A 102 -1.52 -20.63 -8.54
N GLU A 103 -2.78 -21.01 -8.43
CA GLU A 103 -3.20 -22.41 -8.55
C GLU A 103 -3.52 -22.67 -10.03
N ILE A 104 -2.98 -23.78 -10.56
CA ILE A 104 -3.10 -24.23 -11.95
C ILE A 104 -3.96 -25.49 -11.95
#